data_AF-A0A956C5W6-F1
#
_entry.id   AF-A0A956C5W6-F1
#
_cell.length_a   1.000
_cell.length_b   1.000
_cell.length_c   1.000
_cell.angle_alpha   90.00
_cell.angle_beta   90.00
_cell.angle_gamma   90.00
#
_symmetry.space_group_name_H-M   'P 1'
#
loop_
_entity.id
_entity.type
_entity.pdbx_description
1 polymer ?
#
loop_
_entity_poly.entity_id
_entity_poly.type
_entity_poly.pdbx_seq_one_letter_code
_entity_poly.pdbx_strand_id
1 'polypeptide(L)'
;MTEPRGDLFELELLGGATERRYRKMRPEVEEMPWGTMDLSRATPEDLVAARRAWTGAAYQEHRTAVACAATLRALLEARAPVDVVAVASRFPLDEMVHVELCARMAMECGGGTEIRYDPDAVILDATPGVRPLLRACELAVRFFCVGEAISIPLLRATWHNARHPLPRAVLGRIVKDEAAHGVFGFTVLDWAADELTADDRKHLGAMADLGVDFLYRQWEDLAKRPRSKPHDGDVLQWMQTEQYLDLAFRSLERDVLAPLRARDIPLAPRAAPPSYHAASA
;
A
#
# COMPACT_ATOMS: atom_id res chain seq x y z
N MET A 1 -7.07 32.32 7.84
CA MET A 1 -6.44 31.00 7.86
C MET A 1 -7.55 30.01 8.18
N THR A 2 -7.97 29.21 7.22
CA THR A 2 -8.93 28.12 7.45
C THR A 2 -8.23 27.08 8.33
N GLU A 3 -8.88 26.63 9.41
CA GLU A 3 -8.33 25.54 10.22
C GLU A 3 -8.08 24.30 9.36
N PRO A 4 -6.98 23.56 9.62
CA PRO A 4 -6.74 22.30 8.93
C PRO A 4 -7.92 21.35 9.20
N ARG A 5 -8.51 20.80 8.14
CA ARG A 5 -9.64 19.86 8.20
C ARG A 5 -9.17 18.51 8.72
N GLY A 6 -9.97 17.88 9.61
CA GLY A 6 -9.75 16.51 10.09
C GLY A 6 -9.14 16.41 11.49
N ASP A 7 -9.40 15.27 12.13
CA ASP A 7 -8.94 14.93 13.48
C ASP A 7 -7.52 14.34 13.44
N LEU A 8 -6.91 14.10 14.62
CA LEU A 8 -5.65 13.37 14.67
C LEU A 8 -5.92 11.89 14.35
N PHE A 9 -5.09 11.29 13.49
CA PHE A 9 -5.14 9.84 13.26
C PHE A 9 -4.58 9.12 14.49
N GLU A 10 -5.48 8.61 15.33
CA GLU A 10 -5.15 7.87 16.55
C GLU A 10 -5.61 6.42 16.43
N LEU A 11 -4.81 5.52 16.99
CA LEU A 11 -5.05 4.08 17.00
C LEU A 11 -5.06 3.60 18.44
N GLU A 12 -6.09 2.87 18.81
CA GLU A 12 -6.18 2.21 20.10
C GLU A 12 -6.71 0.78 19.97
N LEU A 13 -6.30 -0.06 20.90
CA LEU A 13 -6.92 -1.35 21.11
C LEU A 13 -7.92 -1.20 22.24
N LEU A 14 -9.18 -1.54 21.97
CA LEU A 14 -10.25 -1.52 22.97
C LEU A 14 -9.96 -2.39 24.21
N GLY A 15 -9.10 -3.41 24.06
CA GLY A 15 -8.75 -4.35 25.12
C GLY A 15 -9.80 -5.44 25.37
N GLY A 16 -9.67 -6.11 26.51
CA GLY A 16 -10.66 -7.06 27.02
C GLY A 16 -10.92 -8.26 26.11
N ALA A 17 -12.19 -8.62 25.92
CA ALA A 17 -12.57 -9.80 25.14
C ALA A 17 -12.34 -9.63 23.64
N THR A 18 -12.46 -8.40 23.12
CA THR A 18 -12.27 -8.08 21.70
C THR A 18 -10.81 -8.26 21.31
N GLU A 19 -9.89 -7.66 22.07
CA GLU A 19 -8.46 -7.84 21.82
C GLU A 19 -8.08 -9.33 21.92
N ARG A 20 -8.54 -10.06 22.94
CA ARG A 20 -8.26 -11.51 23.05
C ARG A 20 -8.71 -12.32 21.83
N ARG A 21 -9.82 -11.93 21.18
CA ARG A 21 -10.27 -12.59 19.94
C ARG A 21 -9.37 -12.21 18.76
N TYR A 22 -9.03 -10.94 18.64
CA TYR A 22 -8.13 -10.44 17.60
C TYR A 22 -6.74 -11.10 17.68
N ARG A 23 -6.13 -11.18 18.86
CA ARG A 23 -4.87 -11.90 19.11
C ARG A 23 -4.91 -13.37 18.71
N LYS A 24 -6.05 -14.04 18.93
CA LYS A 24 -6.22 -15.45 18.51
C LYS A 24 -6.31 -15.61 17.00
N MET A 25 -6.86 -14.61 16.29
CA MET A 25 -6.90 -14.65 14.82
C MET A 25 -5.52 -14.43 14.22
N ARG A 26 -4.65 -13.66 14.90
CA ARG A 26 -3.36 -13.19 14.39
C ARG A 26 -2.25 -13.28 15.47
N PRO A 27 -1.97 -14.50 15.97
CA PRO A 27 -1.01 -14.70 17.06
C PRO A 27 0.41 -14.25 16.69
N GLU A 28 0.75 -14.30 15.41
CA GLU A 28 2.07 -13.93 14.88
C GLU A 28 2.48 -12.49 15.22
N VAL A 29 1.53 -11.58 15.50
CA VAL A 29 1.83 -10.20 15.87
C VAL A 29 2.62 -10.13 17.17
N GLU A 30 2.30 -10.98 18.14
CA GLU A 30 3.00 -11.01 19.45
C GLU A 30 4.31 -11.79 19.40
N GLU A 31 4.51 -12.64 18.39
CA GLU A 31 5.72 -13.45 18.23
C GLU A 31 6.89 -12.67 17.60
N MET A 32 6.63 -11.45 17.10
CA MET A 32 7.69 -10.59 16.55
C MET A 32 8.70 -10.24 17.66
N PRO A 33 9.99 -10.02 17.31
CA PRO A 33 11.04 -9.69 18.29
C PRO A 33 10.96 -8.23 18.74
N TRP A 34 9.82 -7.83 19.32
CA TRP A 34 9.61 -6.49 19.90
C TRP A 34 10.63 -6.20 21.00
N GLY A 35 10.97 -4.91 21.19
CA GLY A 35 11.94 -4.44 22.16
C GLY A 35 13.41 -4.79 21.85
N THR A 36 13.69 -5.38 20.69
CA THR A 36 15.08 -5.74 20.29
C THR A 36 15.83 -4.62 19.59
N MET A 37 15.16 -3.52 19.21
CA MET A 37 15.83 -2.41 18.54
C MET A 37 16.71 -1.62 19.53
N ASP A 38 18.02 -1.60 19.29
CA ASP A 38 18.94 -0.67 19.95
C ASP A 38 19.10 0.60 19.12
N LEU A 39 18.46 1.67 19.57
CA LEU A 39 18.47 2.98 18.92
C LEU A 39 19.50 3.94 19.53
N SER A 40 20.36 3.49 20.45
CA SER A 40 21.34 4.35 21.14
C SER A 40 22.35 5.03 20.19
N ARG A 41 22.51 4.47 18.98
CA ARG A 41 23.40 4.98 17.92
C ARG A 41 22.67 5.72 16.80
N ALA A 42 21.34 5.80 16.85
CA ALA A 42 20.55 6.52 15.85
C ALA A 42 20.65 8.03 16.07
N THR A 43 20.73 8.80 14.99
CA THR A 43 20.67 10.27 15.10
C THR A 43 19.23 10.74 15.36
N PRO A 44 19.02 11.93 15.94
CA PRO A 44 17.68 12.50 16.06
C PRO A 44 16.94 12.59 14.72
N GLU A 45 17.67 12.90 13.64
CA GLU A 45 17.14 12.98 12.28
C GLU A 45 16.64 11.61 11.79
N ASP A 46 17.39 10.54 12.03
CA ASP A 46 17.00 9.16 11.67
C ASP A 46 15.74 8.74 12.42
N LEU A 47 15.65 9.05 13.71
CA LEU A 47 14.48 8.72 14.52
C LEU A 47 13.24 9.47 14.03
N VAL A 48 13.37 10.75 13.67
CA VAL A 48 12.25 11.51 13.09
C VAL A 48 11.84 10.91 11.74
N ALA A 49 12.79 10.56 10.88
CA ALA A 49 12.50 9.93 9.60
C ALA A 49 11.81 8.57 9.77
N ALA A 50 12.29 7.74 10.69
CA ALA A 50 11.75 6.45 11.03
C ALA A 50 10.31 6.52 11.53
N ARG A 51 10.06 7.39 12.51
CA ARG A 51 8.73 7.59 13.08
C ARG A 51 7.75 8.08 12.03
N ARG A 52 8.16 9.02 11.17
CA ARG A 52 7.34 9.50 10.04
C ARG A 52 7.05 8.38 9.04
N ALA A 53 8.05 7.58 8.68
CA ALA A 53 7.90 6.48 7.73
C ALA A 53 6.93 5.42 8.25
N TRP A 54 7.09 4.94 9.49
CA TRP A 54 6.24 3.91 10.08
C TRP A 54 4.84 4.40 10.44
N THR A 55 4.70 5.64 10.92
CA THR A 55 3.37 6.26 11.12
C THR A 55 2.67 6.44 9.78
N GLY A 56 3.40 6.91 8.76
CA GLY A 56 2.91 7.03 7.40
C GLY A 56 2.46 5.69 6.83
N ALA A 57 3.26 4.63 7.02
CA ALA A 57 2.90 3.27 6.63
C ALA A 57 1.62 2.82 7.32
N ALA A 58 1.53 2.93 8.66
CA ALA A 58 0.31 2.58 9.39
C ALA A 58 -0.94 3.31 8.87
N TYR A 59 -0.79 4.59 8.51
CA TYR A 59 -1.88 5.32 7.89
C TYR A 59 -2.21 4.85 6.47
N GLN A 60 -1.22 4.51 5.64
CA GLN A 60 -1.49 3.93 4.32
C GLN A 60 -2.21 2.58 4.43
N GLU A 61 -1.77 1.67 5.31
CA GLU A 61 -2.47 0.39 5.52
C GLU A 61 -3.91 0.60 6.00
N HIS A 62 -4.16 1.63 6.83
CA HIS A 62 -5.52 1.97 7.25
C HIS A 62 -6.38 2.42 6.05
N ARG A 63 -5.81 3.22 5.13
CA ARG A 63 -6.51 3.62 3.90
C ARG A 63 -6.76 2.43 2.98
N THR A 64 -5.79 1.52 2.86
CA THR A 64 -5.92 0.28 2.10
C THR A 64 -7.06 -0.57 2.66
N ALA A 65 -7.21 -0.67 3.99
CA ALA A 65 -8.33 -1.40 4.58
C ALA A 65 -9.70 -0.81 4.18
N VAL A 66 -9.81 0.52 4.11
CA VAL A 66 -11.04 1.19 3.63
C VAL A 66 -11.26 0.90 2.14
N ALA A 67 -10.20 0.91 1.33
CA ALA A 67 -10.25 0.51 -0.08
C ALA A 67 -10.68 -0.96 -0.27
N CYS A 68 -10.15 -1.89 0.53
CA CYS A 68 -10.52 -3.29 0.53
C CYS A 68 -12.00 -3.46 0.92
N ALA A 69 -12.47 -2.76 1.95
CA ALA A 69 -13.87 -2.81 2.39
C ALA A 69 -14.81 -2.24 1.33
N ALA A 70 -14.45 -1.13 0.68
CA ALA A 70 -15.23 -0.55 -0.42
C ALA A 70 -15.31 -1.50 -1.62
N THR A 71 -14.19 -2.14 -1.98
CA THR A 71 -14.13 -3.11 -3.08
C THR A 71 -14.95 -4.36 -2.75
N LEU A 72 -14.85 -4.89 -1.52
CA LEU A 72 -15.65 -6.03 -1.05
C LEU A 72 -17.16 -5.72 -1.13
N ARG A 73 -17.58 -4.53 -0.68
CA ARG A 73 -18.97 -4.06 -0.83
C ARG A 73 -19.39 -4.07 -2.30
N ALA A 74 -18.58 -3.50 -3.19
CA ALA A 74 -18.91 -3.43 -4.61
C ALA A 74 -19.00 -4.82 -5.27
N LEU A 75 -18.14 -5.77 -4.88
CA LEU A 75 -18.22 -7.16 -5.36
C LEU A 75 -19.51 -7.85 -4.92
N LEU A 76 -19.95 -7.65 -3.67
CA LEU A 76 -21.22 -8.16 -3.17
C LEU A 76 -22.41 -7.56 -3.94
N GLU A 77 -22.41 -6.24 -4.17
CA GLU A 77 -23.44 -5.54 -4.94
C GLU A 77 -23.50 -6.01 -6.41
N ALA A 78 -22.34 -6.33 -6.99
CA ALA A 78 -22.22 -6.89 -8.33
C ALA A 78 -22.57 -8.38 -8.40
N ARG A 79 -22.82 -9.04 -7.26
CA ARG A 79 -23.04 -10.49 -7.14
C ARG A 79 -21.88 -11.29 -7.74
N ALA A 80 -20.66 -10.88 -7.42
CA ALA A 80 -19.46 -11.61 -7.79
C ALA A 80 -19.49 -13.07 -7.27
N PRO A 81 -18.77 -13.99 -7.93
CA PRO A 81 -18.64 -15.37 -7.48
C PRO A 81 -18.25 -15.47 -6.00
N VAL A 82 -18.83 -16.46 -5.31
CA VAL A 82 -18.69 -16.61 -3.85
C VAL A 82 -17.24 -16.77 -3.42
N ASP A 83 -16.43 -17.45 -4.22
CA ASP A 83 -14.99 -17.65 -3.99
C ASP A 83 -14.19 -16.34 -4.13
N VAL A 84 -14.48 -15.51 -5.13
CA VAL A 84 -13.89 -14.16 -5.29
C VAL A 84 -14.21 -13.29 -4.07
N VAL A 85 -15.47 -13.28 -3.63
CA VAL A 85 -15.91 -12.54 -2.44
C VAL A 85 -15.26 -13.09 -1.16
N ALA A 86 -15.18 -14.42 -1.02
CA ALA A 86 -14.59 -15.06 0.14
C ALA A 86 -13.10 -14.71 0.29
N VAL A 87 -12.34 -14.72 -0.81
CA VAL A 87 -10.93 -14.29 -0.80
C VAL A 87 -10.82 -12.82 -0.38
N ALA A 88 -11.60 -11.93 -1.02
CA ALA A 88 -11.57 -10.50 -0.73
C ALA A 88 -11.96 -10.16 0.72
N SER A 89 -12.81 -10.98 1.34
CA SER A 89 -13.29 -10.76 2.71
C SER A 89 -12.19 -10.78 3.77
N ARG A 90 -11.03 -11.40 3.46
CA ARG A 90 -9.88 -11.47 4.35
C ARG A 90 -9.06 -10.16 4.36
N PHE A 91 -9.01 -9.45 3.24
CA PHE A 91 -8.07 -8.35 3.04
C PHE A 91 -8.22 -7.22 4.07
N PRO A 92 -9.44 -6.73 4.42
CA PRO A 92 -9.56 -5.71 5.45
C PRO A 92 -8.96 -6.12 6.81
N LEU A 93 -9.00 -7.42 7.15
CA LEU A 93 -8.37 -7.92 8.37
C LEU A 93 -6.85 -8.01 8.24
N ASP A 94 -6.32 -8.41 7.07
CA ASP A 94 -4.88 -8.37 6.80
C ASP A 94 -4.36 -6.94 6.97
N GLU A 95 -5.05 -5.94 6.42
CA GLU A 95 -4.63 -4.54 6.57
C GLU A 95 -4.71 -4.01 7.99
N MET A 96 -5.70 -4.40 8.79
CA MET A 96 -5.73 -4.00 10.21
C MET A 96 -4.55 -4.57 11.00
N VAL A 97 -4.04 -5.73 10.61
CA VAL A 97 -2.80 -6.25 11.19
C VAL A 97 -1.60 -5.46 10.72
N HIS A 98 -1.53 -5.08 9.44
CA HIS A 98 -0.45 -4.25 8.91
C HIS A 98 -0.43 -2.87 9.60
N VAL A 99 -1.60 -2.25 9.83
CA VAL A 99 -1.76 -1.04 10.64
C VAL A 99 -1.10 -1.21 12.01
N GLU A 100 -1.45 -2.27 12.74
CA GLU A 100 -0.88 -2.51 14.07
C GLU A 100 0.64 -2.72 14.01
N LEU A 101 1.13 -3.55 13.10
CA LEU A 101 2.55 -3.84 12.96
C LEU A 101 3.35 -2.56 12.67
N CYS A 102 2.88 -1.73 11.75
CA CYS A 102 3.50 -0.45 11.40
C CYS A 102 3.41 0.55 12.55
N ALA A 103 2.28 0.61 13.27
CA ALA A 103 2.13 1.48 14.44
C ALA A 103 3.07 1.07 15.59
N ARG A 104 3.20 -0.22 15.87
CA ARG A 104 4.16 -0.74 16.87
C ARG A 104 5.60 -0.46 16.46
N MET A 105 5.93 -0.58 15.17
CA MET A 105 7.25 -0.16 14.67
C MET A 105 7.52 1.35 14.90
N ALA A 106 6.51 2.21 14.74
CA ALA A 106 6.65 3.62 15.09
C ALA A 106 6.89 3.80 16.59
N MET A 107 6.22 3.03 17.45
CA MET A 107 6.45 3.04 18.90
C MET A 107 7.85 2.59 19.29
N GLU A 108 8.37 1.54 18.67
CA GLU A 108 9.77 1.08 18.83
C GLU A 108 10.76 2.19 18.44
N CYS A 109 10.41 3.04 17.46
CA CYS A 109 11.20 4.19 17.04
C CYS A 109 11.01 5.45 17.92
N GLY A 110 10.29 5.37 19.03
CA GLY A 110 10.04 6.51 19.94
C GLY A 110 8.69 7.20 19.75
N GLY A 111 7.71 6.55 19.11
CA GLY A 111 6.31 6.97 19.05
C GLY A 111 5.83 7.47 17.68
N GLY A 112 4.51 7.55 17.50
CA GLY A 112 3.90 8.06 16.28
C GLY A 112 4.22 9.53 15.99
N THR A 113 3.98 9.96 14.76
CA THR A 113 3.97 11.38 14.35
C THR A 113 2.58 11.83 13.96
N GLU A 114 2.33 13.14 13.91
CA GLU A 114 1.01 13.66 13.57
C GLU A 114 0.64 13.41 12.10
N ILE A 115 -0.54 12.82 11.90
CA ILE A 115 -1.23 12.70 10.62
C ILE A 115 -2.67 13.16 10.83
N ARG A 116 -3.19 14.00 9.92
CA ARG A 116 -4.59 14.42 9.94
C ARG A 116 -5.45 13.39 9.22
N TYR A 117 -6.54 13.00 9.88
CA TYR A 117 -7.55 12.08 9.38
C TYR A 117 -8.80 12.85 8.96
N ASP A 118 -9.13 12.78 7.68
CA ASP A 118 -10.40 13.27 7.15
C ASP A 118 -11.17 12.06 6.56
N PRO A 119 -12.29 11.65 7.18
CA PRO A 119 -13.06 10.49 6.71
C PRO A 119 -13.55 10.64 5.27
N ASP A 120 -13.73 11.88 4.78
CA ASP A 120 -14.17 12.15 3.41
C ASP A 120 -13.03 12.05 2.38
N ALA A 121 -11.78 11.94 2.83
CA ALA A 121 -10.58 11.98 1.98
C ALA A 121 -9.69 10.73 2.12
N VAL A 122 -10.14 9.71 2.86
CA VAL A 122 -9.36 8.47 3.09
C VAL A 122 -9.06 7.77 1.77
N ILE A 123 -10.08 7.59 0.94
CA ILE A 123 -9.97 7.03 -0.41
C ILE A 123 -10.81 7.86 -1.38
N LEU A 124 -10.52 7.77 -2.67
CA LEU A 124 -11.44 8.24 -3.69
C LEU A 124 -12.38 7.08 -4.04
N ASP A 125 -13.66 7.20 -3.69
CA ASP A 125 -14.68 6.19 -4.01
C ASP A 125 -14.90 6.08 -5.54
N ALA A 126 -15.67 5.08 -5.95
CA ALA A 126 -16.03 4.86 -7.34
C ALA A 126 -16.90 6.01 -7.88
N THR A 127 -16.86 6.15 -9.20
CA THR A 127 -17.67 7.11 -9.95
C THR A 127 -19.17 6.94 -9.59
N PRO A 128 -19.86 8.00 -9.13
CA PRO A 128 -21.27 7.90 -8.77
C PRO A 128 -22.14 7.46 -9.94
N GLY A 129 -23.16 6.65 -9.66
CA GLY A 129 -24.17 6.25 -10.64
C GLY A 129 -23.74 5.15 -11.63
N VAL A 130 -22.48 4.70 -11.61
CA VAL A 130 -22.09 3.54 -12.43
C VAL A 130 -22.75 2.25 -11.94
N ARG A 131 -23.01 1.32 -12.86
CA ARG A 131 -23.61 0.01 -12.56
C ARG A 131 -22.72 -0.81 -11.61
N PRO A 132 -23.28 -1.72 -10.79
CA PRO A 132 -22.52 -2.46 -9.77
C PRO A 132 -21.26 -3.17 -10.28
N LEU A 133 -21.30 -3.85 -11.43
CA LEU A 133 -20.13 -4.52 -11.99
C LEU A 133 -18.99 -3.54 -12.31
N LEU A 134 -19.31 -2.42 -12.95
CA LEU A 134 -18.31 -1.40 -13.29
C LEU A 134 -17.73 -0.76 -12.03
N ARG A 135 -18.56 -0.54 -10.99
CA ARG A 135 -18.09 -0.07 -9.68
C ARG A 135 -17.05 -1.01 -9.08
N ALA A 136 -17.30 -2.31 -9.09
CA ALA A 136 -16.37 -3.31 -8.58
C ALA A 136 -15.05 -3.30 -9.39
N CYS A 137 -15.15 -3.26 -10.72
CA CYS A 137 -13.98 -3.20 -11.60
C CYS A 137 -13.18 -1.90 -11.43
N GLU A 138 -13.85 -0.76 -11.25
CA GLU A 138 -13.19 0.53 -11.03
C GLU A 138 -12.37 0.52 -9.73
N LEU A 139 -12.95 0.06 -8.62
CA LEU A 139 -12.22 -0.04 -7.36
C LEU A 139 -11.09 -1.08 -7.44
N ALA A 140 -11.33 -2.22 -8.11
CA ALA A 140 -10.32 -3.23 -8.35
C ALA A 140 -9.14 -2.69 -9.19
N VAL A 141 -9.40 -1.88 -10.22
CA VAL A 141 -8.35 -1.24 -11.02
C VAL A 141 -7.53 -0.28 -10.18
N ARG A 142 -8.19 0.62 -9.46
CA ARG A 142 -7.50 1.70 -8.75
C ARG A 142 -6.68 1.18 -7.57
N PHE A 143 -7.27 0.31 -6.77
CA PHE A 143 -6.64 -0.14 -5.53
C PHE A 143 -5.76 -1.37 -5.74
N PHE A 144 -6.18 -2.35 -6.55
CA PHE A 144 -5.43 -3.60 -6.69
C PHE A 144 -4.56 -3.66 -7.95
N CYS A 145 -5.11 -3.35 -9.13
CA CYS A 145 -4.33 -3.43 -10.37
C CYS A 145 -3.24 -2.35 -10.46
N VAL A 146 -3.43 -1.21 -9.80
CA VAL A 146 -2.43 -0.14 -9.71
C VAL A 146 -1.78 -0.13 -8.33
N GLY A 147 -2.55 0.15 -7.27
CA GLY A 147 -2.02 0.31 -5.90
C GLY A 147 -1.24 -0.91 -5.38
N GLU A 148 -1.91 -2.07 -5.28
CA GLU A 148 -1.26 -3.27 -4.72
C GLU A 148 -0.24 -3.89 -5.67
N ALA A 149 -0.53 -3.92 -6.97
CA ALA A 149 0.40 -4.47 -7.94
C ALA A 149 1.76 -3.73 -7.96
N ILE A 150 1.79 -2.40 -7.72
CA ILE A 150 3.05 -1.66 -7.59
C ILE A 150 3.67 -1.78 -6.19
N SER A 151 2.87 -1.88 -5.13
CA SER A 151 3.34 -1.89 -3.74
C SER A 151 4.17 -3.16 -3.44
N ILE A 152 3.74 -4.31 -3.93
CA ILE A 152 4.34 -5.62 -3.62
C ILE A 152 5.83 -5.76 -3.97
N PRO A 153 6.27 -5.49 -5.21
CA PRO A 153 7.68 -5.61 -5.56
C PRO A 153 8.55 -4.64 -4.74
N LEU A 154 8.03 -3.44 -4.44
CA LEU A 154 8.71 -2.44 -3.63
C LEU A 154 8.83 -2.84 -2.16
N LEU A 155 7.75 -3.38 -1.59
CA LEU A 155 7.72 -3.91 -0.24
C LEU A 155 8.65 -5.12 -0.11
N ARG A 156 8.63 -6.03 -1.09
CA ARG A 156 9.54 -7.19 -1.14
C ARG A 156 11.01 -6.76 -1.19
N ALA A 157 11.34 -5.73 -1.97
CA ALA A 157 12.70 -5.19 -2.01
C ALA A 157 13.08 -4.55 -0.67
N THR A 158 12.17 -3.81 -0.04
CA THR A 158 12.39 -3.24 1.30
C THR A 158 12.64 -4.35 2.33
N TRP A 159 11.85 -5.42 2.30
CA TRP A 159 12.05 -6.60 3.14
C TRP A 159 13.42 -7.26 2.93
N HIS A 160 13.88 -7.40 1.69
CA HIS A 160 15.20 -7.97 1.41
C HIS A 160 16.36 -7.08 1.89
N ASN A 161 16.16 -5.76 1.93
CA ASN A 161 17.16 -4.81 2.44
C ASN A 161 17.14 -4.70 3.98
N ALA A 162 16.01 -5.00 4.63
CA ALA A 162 15.90 -4.98 6.08
C ALA A 162 16.85 -6.00 6.74
N ARG A 163 17.81 -5.49 7.52
CA ARG A 163 18.83 -6.30 8.21
C ARG A 163 18.50 -6.61 9.66
N HIS A 164 17.85 -5.68 10.36
CA HIS A 164 17.45 -5.90 11.74
C HIS A 164 16.32 -6.96 11.82
N PRO A 165 16.38 -7.92 12.77
CA PRO A 165 15.39 -8.99 12.87
C PRO A 165 13.94 -8.50 12.95
N LEU A 166 13.68 -7.43 13.70
CA LEU A 166 12.32 -6.91 13.89
C LEU A 166 11.69 -6.32 12.62
N PRO A 167 12.23 -5.25 11.98
CA PRO A 167 11.70 -4.77 10.69
C PRO A 167 11.62 -5.87 9.64
N ARG A 168 12.58 -6.79 9.61
CA ARG A 168 12.57 -7.93 8.68
C ARG A 168 11.40 -8.89 8.93
N ALA A 169 11.07 -9.17 10.19
CA ALA A 169 9.93 -10.01 10.55
C ALA A 169 8.60 -9.32 10.22
N VAL A 170 8.47 -8.04 10.55
CA VAL A 170 7.29 -7.21 10.24
C VAL A 170 7.06 -7.15 8.73
N LEU A 171 8.05 -6.70 7.96
CA LEU A 171 7.94 -6.60 6.50
C LEU A 171 7.73 -7.98 5.85
N GLY A 172 8.38 -9.02 6.39
CA GLY A 172 8.19 -10.39 5.92
C GLY A 172 6.77 -10.90 6.11
N ARG A 173 6.10 -10.48 7.19
CA ARG A 173 4.69 -10.80 7.40
C ARG A 173 3.79 -10.09 6.40
N ILE A 174 3.98 -8.78 6.23
CA ILE A 174 3.20 -7.99 5.27
C ILE A 174 3.36 -8.57 3.86
N VAL A 175 4.60 -8.77 3.38
CA VAL A 175 4.88 -9.38 2.06
C VAL A 175 4.20 -10.74 1.86
N LYS A 176 4.08 -11.55 2.93
CA LYS A 176 3.43 -12.86 2.85
C LYS A 176 1.91 -12.73 2.62
N ASP A 177 1.28 -11.75 3.24
CA ASP A 177 -0.16 -11.51 3.08
C ASP A 177 -0.47 -10.85 1.73
N GLU A 178 0.38 -9.92 1.29
CA GLU A 178 0.19 -9.17 0.05
C GLU A 178 0.22 -10.00 -1.24
N ALA A 179 0.75 -11.24 -1.20
CA ALA A 179 0.83 -12.08 -2.39
C ALA A 179 -0.54 -12.31 -3.06
N ALA A 180 -1.62 -12.38 -2.28
CA ALA A 180 -2.97 -12.49 -2.82
C ALA A 180 -3.50 -11.15 -3.37
N HIS A 181 -3.11 -10.03 -2.76
CA HIS A 181 -3.62 -8.70 -3.11
C HIS A 181 -3.16 -8.29 -4.52
N GLY A 182 -1.89 -8.51 -4.86
CA GLY A 182 -1.29 -8.06 -6.12
C GLY A 182 -1.88 -8.64 -7.40
N VAL A 183 -2.50 -9.81 -7.30
CA VAL A 183 -3.13 -10.50 -8.44
C VAL A 183 -4.65 -10.37 -8.42
N PHE A 184 -5.22 -9.93 -7.30
CA PHE A 184 -6.66 -9.95 -7.08
C PHE A 184 -7.41 -9.03 -8.05
N GLY A 185 -6.92 -7.80 -8.26
CA GLY A 185 -7.55 -6.85 -9.18
C GLY A 185 -7.70 -7.41 -10.59
N PHE A 186 -6.68 -8.10 -11.08
CA PHE A 186 -6.69 -8.75 -12.38
C PHE A 186 -7.66 -9.93 -12.45
N THR A 187 -7.82 -10.67 -11.35
CA THR A 187 -8.81 -11.74 -11.23
C THR A 187 -10.24 -11.19 -11.33
N VAL A 188 -10.50 -10.03 -10.72
CA VAL A 188 -11.80 -9.34 -10.84
C VAL A 188 -12.07 -8.92 -12.29
N LEU A 189 -11.06 -8.40 -13.00
CA LEU A 189 -11.20 -8.04 -14.40
C LEU A 189 -11.43 -9.25 -15.30
N ASP A 190 -10.78 -10.37 -15.03
CA ASP A 190 -10.96 -11.62 -15.78
C ASP A 190 -12.37 -12.18 -15.60
N TRP A 191 -12.89 -12.13 -14.37
CA TRP A 191 -14.28 -12.50 -14.09
C TRP A 191 -15.28 -11.61 -14.85
N ALA A 192 -15.05 -10.30 -14.87
CA ALA A 192 -15.97 -9.35 -15.49
C ALA A 192 -15.85 -9.27 -17.03
N ALA A 193 -14.84 -9.90 -17.64
CA ALA A 193 -14.40 -9.62 -19.00
C ALA A 193 -15.51 -9.68 -20.07
N ASP A 194 -16.37 -10.69 -20.01
CA ASP A 194 -17.45 -10.92 -20.98
C ASP A 194 -18.57 -9.87 -20.89
N GLU A 195 -18.68 -9.19 -19.75
CA GLU A 195 -19.68 -8.16 -19.49
C GLU A 195 -19.15 -6.73 -19.66
N LEU A 196 -17.85 -6.55 -19.93
CA LEU A 196 -17.23 -5.23 -20.10
C LEU A 196 -17.34 -4.78 -21.56
N THR A 197 -18.06 -3.67 -21.76
CA THR A 197 -18.14 -2.97 -23.04
C THR A 197 -16.84 -2.21 -23.35
N ALA A 198 -16.70 -1.73 -24.60
CA ALA A 198 -15.59 -0.87 -24.97
C ALA A 198 -15.56 0.44 -24.14
N ASP A 199 -16.73 0.99 -23.82
CA ASP A 199 -16.83 2.19 -22.98
C ASP A 199 -16.46 1.91 -21.52
N ASP A 200 -16.85 0.74 -20.99
CA ASP A 200 -16.41 0.31 -19.66
C ASP A 200 -14.87 0.19 -19.60
N ARG A 201 -14.24 -0.44 -20.60
CA ARG A 201 -12.78 -0.58 -20.65
C ARG A 201 -12.10 0.79 -20.75
N LYS A 202 -12.63 1.70 -21.56
CA LYS A 202 -12.13 3.09 -21.64
C LYS A 202 -12.23 3.83 -20.31
N HIS A 203 -13.34 3.66 -19.59
CA HIS A 203 -13.52 4.22 -18.25
C HIS A 203 -12.49 3.66 -17.26
N LEU A 204 -12.32 2.34 -17.23
CA LEU A 204 -11.32 1.68 -16.40
C LEU A 204 -9.89 2.13 -16.73
N GLY A 205 -9.58 2.35 -18.01
CA GLY A 205 -8.33 2.93 -18.47
C GLY A 205 -8.05 4.30 -17.88
N ALA A 206 -9.03 5.19 -17.91
CA ALA A 206 -8.91 6.51 -17.29
C ALA A 206 -8.70 6.44 -15.76
N MET A 207 -9.31 5.45 -15.10
CA MET A 207 -9.15 5.24 -13.66
C MET A 207 -7.77 4.67 -13.30
N ALA A 208 -7.23 3.78 -14.14
CA ALA A 208 -5.85 3.32 -14.03
C ALA A 208 -4.88 4.49 -14.21
N ASP A 209 -5.10 5.30 -15.25
CA ASP A 209 -4.26 6.45 -15.56
C ASP A 209 -4.20 7.46 -14.41
N LEU A 210 -5.33 7.75 -13.77
CA LEU A 210 -5.39 8.61 -12.60
C LEU A 210 -4.52 8.09 -11.44
N GLY A 211 -4.52 6.77 -11.21
CA GLY A 211 -3.67 6.13 -10.20
C GLY A 211 -2.19 6.20 -10.56
N VAL A 212 -1.85 5.90 -11.82
CA VAL A 212 -0.47 5.95 -12.31
C VAL A 212 0.08 7.39 -12.24
N ASP A 213 -0.68 8.39 -12.65
CA ASP A 213 -0.25 9.80 -12.62
C ASP A 213 -0.06 10.30 -11.18
N PHE A 214 -0.78 9.74 -10.22
CA PHE A 214 -0.52 9.97 -8.80
C PHE A 214 0.84 9.38 -8.36
N LEU A 215 1.16 8.16 -8.77
CA LEU A 215 2.47 7.54 -8.48
C LEU A 215 3.64 8.34 -9.07
N TYR A 216 3.51 8.79 -10.33
CA TYR A 216 4.54 9.62 -10.97
C TYR A 216 4.82 10.89 -10.16
N ARG A 217 3.78 11.61 -9.72
CA ARG A 217 3.95 12.81 -8.89
C ARG A 217 4.66 12.50 -7.57
N GLN A 218 4.29 11.39 -6.91
CA GLN A 218 4.96 10.97 -5.68
C GLN A 218 6.44 10.64 -5.92
N TRP A 219 6.77 10.00 -7.04
CA TRP A 219 8.15 9.64 -7.39
C TRP A 219 8.99 10.85 -7.79
N GLU A 220 8.41 11.82 -8.50
CA GLU A 220 9.06 13.11 -8.80
C GLU A 220 9.39 13.88 -7.51
N ASP A 221 8.45 13.90 -6.56
CA ASP A 221 8.68 14.55 -5.27
C ASP A 221 9.70 13.81 -4.42
N LEU A 222 9.70 12.47 -4.47
CA LEU A 222 10.72 11.64 -3.82
C LEU A 222 12.11 11.88 -4.41
N ALA A 223 12.23 12.01 -5.73
CA ALA A 223 13.48 12.26 -6.43
C ALA A 223 14.11 13.62 -6.09
N LYS A 224 13.30 14.62 -5.70
CA LYS A 224 13.77 15.94 -5.27
C LYS A 224 14.27 15.98 -3.83
N ARG A 225 14.02 14.94 -3.02
CA ARG A 225 14.40 14.94 -1.60
C ARG A 225 15.92 14.82 -1.44
N PRO A 226 16.51 15.46 -0.43
CA PRO A 226 17.93 15.29 -0.13
C PRO A 226 18.28 13.82 0.07
N ARG A 227 19.39 13.39 -0.52
CA ARG A 227 19.92 12.04 -0.31
C ARG A 227 20.35 11.88 1.15
N SER A 228 19.82 10.88 1.84
CA SER A 228 20.38 10.42 3.11
C SER A 228 21.72 9.76 2.83
N LYS A 229 22.78 10.15 3.56
CA LYS A 229 24.08 9.47 3.44
C LYS A 229 24.01 8.17 4.25
N PRO A 230 24.37 7.01 3.68
CA PRO A 230 24.53 5.80 4.47
C PRO A 230 25.56 6.04 5.58
N HIS A 231 25.25 5.64 6.80
CA HIS A 231 26.21 5.63 7.91
C HIS A 231 26.00 4.38 8.77
N ASP A 232 27.05 3.99 9.50
CA ASP A 232 27.11 2.77 10.33
C ASP A 232 26.07 2.70 11.47
N GLY A 233 25.25 3.73 11.63
CA GLY A 233 24.19 3.88 12.65
C GLY A 233 22.77 3.91 12.09
N ASP A 234 22.58 3.71 10.78
CA ASP A 234 21.24 3.52 10.22
C ASP A 234 20.73 2.13 10.67
N VAL A 235 20.03 2.10 11.80
CA VAL A 235 19.47 0.87 12.39
C VAL A 235 18.35 0.30 11.51
N LEU A 236 17.77 1.11 10.63
CA LEU A 236 16.60 0.78 9.82
C LEU A 236 16.94 0.42 8.37
N GLN A 237 18.08 0.90 7.87
CA GLN A 237 18.69 0.57 6.57
C GLN A 237 17.69 0.59 5.43
N TRP A 238 17.06 1.75 5.26
CA TRP A 238 16.05 1.96 4.24
C TRP A 238 16.62 1.75 2.83
N MET A 239 15.78 1.23 1.94
CA MET A 239 16.09 1.14 0.52
C MET A 239 16.44 2.53 -0.01
N GLN A 240 17.55 2.64 -0.74
CA GLN A 240 17.99 3.93 -1.26
C GLN A 240 17.03 4.42 -2.35
N THR A 241 16.76 5.72 -2.39
CA THR A 241 15.79 6.35 -3.29
C THR A 241 15.98 5.94 -4.76
N GLU A 242 17.20 5.87 -5.26
CA GLU A 242 17.47 5.52 -6.66
C GLU A 242 17.14 4.06 -6.96
N GLN A 243 17.53 3.16 -6.07
CA GLN A 243 17.19 1.74 -6.18
C GLN A 243 15.67 1.56 -6.12
N TYR A 244 14.99 2.33 -5.27
CA TYR A 244 13.53 2.32 -5.15
C TYR A 244 12.87 2.78 -6.45
N LEU A 245 13.28 3.93 -6.99
CA LEU A 245 12.71 4.50 -8.23
C LEU A 245 12.97 3.59 -9.44
N ASP A 246 14.18 3.07 -9.61
CA ASP A 246 14.51 2.13 -10.70
C ASP A 246 13.69 0.84 -10.63
N LEU A 247 13.42 0.34 -9.42
CA LEU A 247 12.54 -0.81 -9.23
C LEU A 247 11.08 -0.44 -9.51
N ALA A 248 10.63 0.72 -9.04
CA ALA A 248 9.26 1.19 -9.19
C ALA A 248 8.88 1.33 -10.67
N PHE A 249 9.71 1.99 -11.48
CA PHE A 249 9.44 2.14 -12.90
C PHE A 249 9.42 0.82 -13.67
N ARG A 250 10.35 -0.09 -13.38
CA ARG A 250 10.35 -1.43 -14.00
C ARG A 250 9.14 -2.25 -13.60
N SER A 251 8.74 -2.17 -12.33
CA SER A 251 7.60 -2.91 -11.80
C SER A 251 6.28 -2.32 -12.32
N LEU A 252 6.19 -1.00 -12.52
CA LEU A 252 5.01 -0.38 -13.10
C LEU A 252 4.69 -0.94 -14.48
N GLU A 253 5.68 -1.02 -15.37
CA GLU A 253 5.45 -1.59 -16.69
C GLU A 253 5.10 -3.08 -16.62
N ARG A 254 5.86 -3.86 -15.84
CA ARG A 254 5.70 -5.33 -15.76
C ARG A 254 4.41 -5.77 -15.07
N ASP A 255 4.08 -5.16 -13.93
CA ASP A 255 3.08 -5.66 -12.99
C ASP A 255 1.75 -4.88 -13.08
N VAL A 256 1.76 -3.69 -13.68
CA VAL A 256 0.56 -2.83 -13.81
C VAL A 256 0.18 -2.63 -15.28
N LEU A 257 1.02 -1.96 -16.06
CA LEU A 257 0.65 -1.48 -17.40
C LEU A 257 0.50 -2.64 -18.40
N ALA A 258 1.45 -3.56 -18.47
CA ALA A 258 1.36 -4.70 -19.38
C ALA A 258 0.17 -5.63 -19.06
N PRO A 259 -0.10 -6.00 -17.79
CA PRO A 259 -1.29 -6.79 -17.44
C PRO A 259 -2.64 -6.10 -17.73
N LEU A 260 -2.71 -4.77 -17.61
CA LEU A 260 -3.89 -3.99 -18.02
C LEU A 260 -4.08 -3.99 -19.54
N ARG A 261 -3.00 -3.77 -20.31
CA ARG A 261 -3.06 -3.82 -21.79
C ARG A 261 -3.43 -5.21 -22.31
N ALA A 262 -2.96 -6.27 -21.65
CA ALA A 262 -3.32 -7.65 -21.98
C ALA A 262 -4.83 -7.95 -21.79
N ARG A 263 -5.56 -7.08 -21.08
CA ARG A 263 -7.01 -7.13 -20.87
C ARG A 263 -7.74 -6.06 -21.68
N ASP A 264 -7.13 -5.55 -22.74
CA ASP A 264 -7.68 -4.51 -23.61
C ASP A 264 -8.13 -3.24 -22.85
N ILE A 265 -7.48 -2.93 -21.72
CA ILE A 265 -7.70 -1.67 -21.01
C ILE A 265 -6.82 -0.60 -21.68
N PRO A 266 -7.39 0.41 -22.35
CA PRO A 266 -6.62 1.44 -23.02
C PRO A 266 -5.97 2.37 -22.00
N LEU A 267 -4.68 2.62 -22.15
CA LEU A 267 -3.90 3.48 -21.25
C LEU A 267 -3.31 4.66 -22.01
N ALA A 268 -3.24 5.83 -21.38
CA ALA A 268 -2.58 6.98 -21.97
C ALA A 268 -1.10 6.68 -22.28
N PRO A 269 -0.56 7.18 -23.42
CA PRO A 269 0.85 7.06 -23.74
C PRO A 269 1.67 7.82 -22.69
N ARG A 270 2.78 7.23 -22.24
CA ARG A 270 3.67 7.83 -21.24
C ARG A 270 5.11 7.87 -21.74
N ALA A 271 5.82 8.92 -21.33
CA ALA A 271 7.25 9.01 -21.59
C ALA A 271 7.98 7.87 -20.85
N ALA A 272 9.07 7.40 -21.46
CA ALA A 272 9.96 6.47 -20.80
C ALA A 272 10.47 7.10 -19.48
N PRO A 273 10.57 6.32 -18.40
CA PRO A 273 11.08 6.82 -17.16
C PRO A 273 12.54 7.27 -17.33
N PRO A 274 12.98 8.32 -16.62
CA PRO A 274 14.39 8.66 -16.57
C PRO A 274 15.19 7.46 -15.99
N SER A 275 16.34 7.18 -16.59
CA SER A 275 17.27 6.17 -16.06
C SER A 275 17.94 6.74 -14.81
N TYR A 276 17.69 6.15 -13.64
CA TYR A 276 18.39 6.51 -12.40
C TYR A 276 19.64 5.67 -12.16
N HIS A 277 20.18 5.01 -13.19
CA HIS A 277 21.47 4.33 -13.12
C HIS A 277 22.54 5.25 -12.49
N ALA A 278 22.88 4.92 -11.25
CA ALA A 278 23.99 5.53 -10.56
C ALA A 278 25.25 5.29 -11.38
N ALA A 279 25.91 6.39 -11.74
CA ALA A 279 27.34 6.42 -11.94
C ALA A 279 27.99 5.73 -10.73
N SER A 280 28.33 4.47 -10.90
CA SER A 280 29.16 3.69 -9.99
C SER A 280 30.53 3.65 -10.63
N ALA A 281 31.34 4.63 -10.24
CA ALA A 281 32.80 4.59 -10.31
C ALA A 281 33.32 4.55 -8.88
#